data_AF-J9FXY7-F1
#
_entry.id   AF-J9FXY7-F1
#
_cell.length_a   1.000
_cell.length_b   1.000
_cell.length_c   1.000
_cell.angle_alpha   90.00
_cell.angle_beta   90.00
_cell.angle_gamma   90.00
#
_symmetry.space_group_name_H-M   'P 1'
#
loop_
_entity.id
_entity.type
_entity.pdbx_description
1 polymer ?
#
loop_
_entity_poly.entity_id
_entity_poly.type
_entity_poly.pdbx_seq_one_letter_code
_entity_poly.pdbx_strand_id
1 'polypeptide(L)'
;EQKEENAKRLLEEDAIRNNYVATFYTEEKAESLAKELGVDKDKCIKFMIGSRGNWQEIEKFLRETPADQRNQAMALLDVVSAKDLRDTPATVLLDHLNNTPHTDSELFNEYVMNPRVANEFLTPYKGFFAENIDKDLASKVANDPSALVDWVKSNITINDALNVQRIPIMPTGVWKSRVADKNSRNIFFVSMARSLGIPARIEPVARKIQYF
;
A
#
# COMPACT_ATOMS: atom_id res chain seq x y z
N GLU A 1 -40.09 -3.16 -26.44
CA GLU A 1 -40.09 -3.78 -25.09
C GLU A 1 -38.69 -4.01 -24.50
N GLN A 2 -38.01 -5.15 -24.70
CA GLN A 2 -36.75 -5.44 -23.98
C GLN A 2 -35.62 -4.41 -24.17
N LYS A 3 -35.53 -3.77 -25.34
CA LYS A 3 -34.55 -2.70 -25.62
C LYS A 3 -34.89 -1.38 -24.92
N GLU A 4 -36.17 -1.04 -24.80
CA GLU A 4 -36.62 0.22 -24.20
C GLU A 4 -36.55 0.16 -22.68
N GLU A 5 -36.88 -0.98 -22.08
CA GLU A 5 -36.69 -1.22 -20.64
C GLU A 5 -35.21 -1.22 -20.27
N ASN A 6 -34.33 -1.78 -21.12
CA ASN A 6 -32.89 -1.72 -20.89
C ASN A 6 -32.35 -0.28 -21.02
N ALA A 7 -32.84 0.49 -22.00
CA ALA A 7 -32.47 1.90 -22.14
C ALA A 7 -32.90 2.76 -20.94
N LYS A 8 -34.10 2.52 -20.38
CA LYS A 8 -34.56 3.18 -19.15
C LYS A 8 -33.65 2.86 -17.97
N ARG A 9 -33.31 1.58 -17.77
CA ARG A 9 -32.38 1.16 -16.70
C ARG A 9 -31.00 1.78 -16.84
N LEU A 10 -30.44 1.82 -18.05
CA LEU A 10 -29.14 2.47 -18.29
C LEU A 10 -29.15 3.96 -17.92
N LEU A 11 -30.24 4.69 -18.23
CA LEU A 11 -30.38 6.09 -17.85
C LEU A 11 -30.48 6.29 -16.33
N GLU A 12 -31.19 5.40 -15.64
CA GLU A 12 -31.29 5.41 -14.17
C GLU A 12 -29.94 5.09 -13.51
N GLU A 13 -29.23 4.06 -13.99
CA GLU A 13 -27.89 3.69 -13.53
C GLU A 13 -26.88 4.83 -13.75
N ASP A 14 -26.94 5.49 -14.91
CA ASP A 14 -26.11 6.65 -15.22
C ASP A 14 -26.43 7.85 -14.33
N ALA A 15 -27.71 8.11 -14.05
CA ALA A 15 -28.11 9.17 -13.12
C ALA A 15 -27.59 8.92 -11.70
N ILE A 16 -27.71 7.69 -11.20
CA ILE A 16 -27.18 7.30 -9.88
C ILE A 16 -25.66 7.47 -9.84
N ARG A 17 -24.96 6.98 -10.87
CA ARG A 17 -23.51 7.09 -10.99
C ARG A 17 -23.06 8.55 -11.05
N ASN A 18 -23.72 9.39 -11.83
CA ASN A 18 -23.38 10.80 -11.98
C ASN A 18 -23.65 11.58 -10.68
N ASN A 19 -24.75 11.30 -9.98
CA ASN A 19 -25.04 11.88 -8.68
C ASN A 19 -23.97 11.53 -7.66
N TYR A 20 -23.49 10.28 -7.65
CA TYR A 20 -22.39 9.87 -6.79
C TYR A 20 -21.07 10.54 -7.18
N VAL A 21 -20.71 10.57 -8.47
CA VAL A 21 -19.48 11.23 -8.95
C VAL A 21 -19.47 12.72 -8.64
N ALA A 22 -20.63 13.38 -8.65
CA ALA A 22 -20.76 14.79 -8.27
C ALA A 22 -20.39 15.06 -6.80
N THR A 23 -20.35 14.03 -5.94
CA THR A 23 -19.89 14.15 -4.54
C THR A 23 -18.37 14.10 -4.38
N PHE A 24 -17.63 13.82 -5.46
CA PHE A 24 -16.18 13.69 -5.39
C PHE A 24 -15.51 15.03 -5.11
N TYR A 25 -14.23 14.93 -4.73
CA TYR A 25 -13.42 16.09 -4.43
C TYR A 25 -13.32 17.04 -5.63
N THR A 26 -13.31 18.34 -5.36
CA THR A 26 -13.13 19.38 -6.38
C THR A 26 -11.73 19.98 -6.28
N GLU A 27 -11.25 20.58 -7.35
CA GLU A 27 -9.94 21.25 -7.36
C GLU A 27 -9.90 22.38 -6.32
N GLU A 28 -10.95 23.19 -6.22
CA GLU A 28 -11.06 24.27 -5.23
C GLU A 28 -10.92 23.78 -3.78
N LYS A 29 -11.52 22.63 -3.45
CA LYS A 29 -11.36 22.01 -2.13
C LYS A 29 -9.94 21.51 -1.92
N ALA A 30 -9.32 20.91 -2.94
CA ALA A 30 -7.94 20.44 -2.86
C ALA A 30 -6.93 21.57 -2.71
N GLU A 31 -7.16 22.71 -3.37
CA GLU A 31 -6.36 23.91 -3.17
C GLU A 31 -6.48 24.45 -1.75
N SER A 32 -7.70 24.48 -1.22
CA SER A 32 -7.97 24.91 0.16
C SER A 32 -7.28 24.00 1.17
N LEU A 33 -7.38 22.68 0.98
CA LEU A 33 -6.70 21.68 1.80
C LEU A 33 -5.17 21.82 1.72
N ALA A 34 -4.62 22.01 0.52
CA ALA A 34 -3.19 22.18 0.34
C ALA A 34 -2.65 23.39 1.09
N LYS A 35 -3.38 24.52 1.01
CA LYS A 35 -3.05 25.75 1.73
C LYS A 35 -3.18 25.58 3.24
N GLU A 36 -4.23 24.89 3.70
CA GLU A 36 -4.45 24.61 5.12
C GLU A 36 -3.32 23.73 5.71
N LEU A 37 -2.93 22.69 4.98
CA LEU A 37 -1.92 21.73 5.44
C LEU A 37 -0.48 22.16 5.11
N GLY A 38 -0.28 23.22 4.34
CA GLY A 38 1.05 23.69 3.94
C GLY A 38 1.80 22.69 3.06
N VAL A 39 1.09 21.97 2.19
CA VAL A 39 1.65 20.97 1.26
C VAL A 39 1.66 21.51 -0.17
N ASP A 40 2.39 20.81 -1.05
CA ASP A 40 2.41 21.12 -2.49
C ASP A 40 1.00 21.10 -3.10
N LYS A 41 0.59 22.24 -3.65
CA LYS A 41 -0.75 22.45 -4.23
C LYS A 41 -1.03 21.49 -5.38
N ASP A 42 -0.13 21.38 -6.34
CA ASP A 42 -0.36 20.61 -7.57
C ASP A 42 -0.44 19.12 -7.28
N LYS A 43 0.43 18.62 -6.39
CA LYS A 43 0.37 17.23 -5.92
C LYS A 43 -0.91 16.95 -5.13
N CYS A 44 -1.31 17.87 -4.24
CA CYS A 44 -2.54 17.70 -3.45
C CYS A 44 -3.77 17.60 -4.36
N ILE A 45 -3.89 18.48 -5.36
CA ILE A 45 -4.96 18.40 -6.37
C ILE A 45 -4.92 17.04 -7.08
N LYS A 46 -3.75 16.63 -7.59
CA LYS A 46 -3.57 15.34 -8.28
C LYS A 46 -4.05 14.17 -7.43
N PHE A 47 -3.68 14.11 -6.15
CA PHE A 47 -4.06 13.00 -5.26
C PHE A 47 -5.54 13.02 -4.90
N MET A 48 -6.08 14.19 -4.55
CA MET A 48 -7.48 14.31 -4.14
C MET A 48 -8.44 14.01 -5.29
N ILE A 49 -8.17 14.50 -6.50
CA ILE A 49 -8.96 14.15 -7.70
C ILE A 49 -8.74 12.68 -8.09
N GLY A 50 -7.50 12.19 -8.00
CA GLY A 50 -7.14 10.81 -8.33
C GLY A 50 -7.79 9.75 -7.44
N SER A 51 -8.09 10.10 -6.19
CA SER A 51 -8.70 9.22 -5.18
C SER A 51 -10.17 8.89 -5.46
N ARG A 52 -10.87 9.69 -6.26
CA ARG A 52 -12.29 9.50 -6.61
C ARG A 52 -13.15 9.30 -5.35
N GLY A 53 -13.90 8.21 -5.24
CA GLY A 53 -14.75 7.92 -4.08
C GLY A 53 -14.00 7.70 -2.77
N ASN A 54 -12.68 7.52 -2.80
CA ASN A 54 -11.84 7.30 -1.61
C ASN A 54 -11.24 8.60 -1.03
N TRP A 55 -11.67 9.76 -1.51
CA TRP A 55 -11.13 11.05 -1.11
C TRP A 55 -11.16 11.28 0.41
N GLN A 56 -12.17 10.75 1.10
CA GLN A 56 -12.29 10.88 2.56
C GLN A 56 -11.13 10.21 3.29
N GLU A 57 -10.67 9.05 2.82
CA GLU A 57 -9.55 8.34 3.42
C GLU A 57 -8.22 9.04 3.14
N ILE A 58 -8.04 9.60 1.94
CA ILE A 58 -6.83 10.37 1.60
C ILE A 58 -6.79 11.70 2.38
N GLU A 59 -7.91 12.41 2.50
CA GLU A 59 -7.98 13.62 3.31
C GLU A 59 -7.73 13.32 4.79
N LYS A 60 -8.36 12.27 5.32
CA LYS A 60 -8.14 11.81 6.70
C LYS A 60 -6.67 11.52 6.96
N PHE A 61 -6.01 10.77 6.07
CA PHE A 61 -4.58 10.48 6.15
C PHE A 61 -3.74 11.76 6.22
N LEU A 62 -3.98 12.73 5.33
CA LEU A 62 -3.22 13.99 5.31
C LEU A 62 -3.47 14.86 6.54
N ARG A 63 -4.70 14.88 7.07
CA ARG A 63 -5.07 15.65 8.27
C ARG A 63 -4.52 15.03 9.56
N GLU A 64 -4.54 13.70 9.66
CA GLU A 64 -3.99 12.97 10.81
C GLU A 64 -2.45 12.93 10.78
N THR A 65 -1.82 13.25 9.64
CA THR A 65 -0.36 13.34 9.52
C THR A 65 0.18 14.62 10.20
N PRO A 66 1.12 14.47 11.17
CA PRO A 66 1.83 15.60 11.79
C PRO A 66 2.54 16.49 10.77
N ALA A 67 2.62 17.80 11.04
CA ALA A 67 3.13 18.80 10.10
C ALA A 67 4.55 18.50 9.59
N ASP A 68 5.42 17.97 10.45
CA ASP A 68 6.80 17.56 10.16
C ASP A 68 6.89 16.34 9.23
N GLN A 69 5.86 15.50 9.18
CA GLN A 69 5.82 14.30 8.34
C GLN A 69 5.04 14.48 7.03
N ARG A 70 4.38 15.63 6.81
CA ARG A 70 3.55 15.86 5.63
C ARG A 70 4.29 15.72 4.31
N ASN A 71 5.56 16.13 4.24
CA ASN A 71 6.40 15.93 3.06
C ASN A 71 6.56 14.44 2.74
N GLN A 72 6.76 13.62 3.78
CA GLN A 72 6.89 12.17 3.63
C GLN A 72 5.56 11.51 3.26
N ALA A 73 4.44 11.96 3.83
CA ALA A 73 3.10 11.52 3.45
C ALA A 73 2.78 11.84 1.98
N MET A 74 3.15 13.03 1.51
CA MET A 74 3.01 13.41 0.10
C MET A 74 3.91 12.55 -0.81
N ALA A 75 5.13 12.22 -0.37
CA ALA A 75 6.00 11.30 -1.09
C ALA A 75 5.42 9.87 -1.16
N LEU A 76 4.73 9.42 -0.11
CA LEU A 76 4.03 8.14 -0.07
C LEU A 76 2.90 8.12 -1.11
N LEU A 77 2.06 9.16 -1.12
CA LEU A 77 0.97 9.27 -2.11
C LEU A 77 1.47 9.35 -3.56
N ASP A 78 2.70 9.79 -3.79
CA ASP A 78 3.28 9.90 -5.13
C ASP A 78 3.75 8.55 -5.69
N VAL A 79 4.09 7.58 -4.83
CA VAL A 79 4.59 6.24 -5.23
C VAL A 79 3.52 5.15 -5.22
N VAL A 80 2.39 5.37 -4.54
CA VAL A 80 1.26 4.43 -4.62
C VAL A 80 0.59 4.48 -5.99
N SER A 81 0.01 3.37 -6.43
CA SER A 81 -0.64 3.33 -7.74
C SER A 81 -1.94 4.14 -7.75
N ALA A 82 -2.39 4.53 -8.94
CA ALA A 82 -3.70 5.17 -9.11
C ALA A 82 -4.87 4.28 -8.64
N LYS A 83 -4.69 2.95 -8.58
CA LYS A 83 -5.65 2.03 -7.99
C LYS A 83 -5.64 2.18 -6.47
N ASP A 84 -4.47 2.16 -5.85
CA ASP A 84 -4.31 2.25 -4.40
C ASP A 84 -4.88 3.57 -3.85
N LEU A 85 -4.69 4.69 -4.55
CA LEU A 85 -5.33 5.97 -4.18
C LEU A 85 -6.85 5.88 -4.08
N ARG A 86 -7.49 4.97 -4.83
CA ARG A 86 -8.95 4.82 -4.90
C ARG A 86 -9.52 3.76 -3.97
N ASP A 87 -8.69 2.97 -3.30
CA ASP A 87 -9.17 1.84 -2.48
C ASP A 87 -8.41 1.61 -1.16
N THR A 88 -7.34 2.36 -0.90
CA THR A 88 -6.54 2.20 0.33
C THR A 88 -7.09 3.05 1.47
N PRO A 89 -7.42 2.46 2.63
CA PRO A 89 -7.85 3.20 3.81
C PRO A 89 -6.72 4.04 4.42
N ALA A 90 -7.09 5.12 5.12
CA ALA A 90 -6.16 6.00 5.84
C ALA A 90 -5.31 5.22 6.84
N THR A 91 -5.91 4.23 7.53
CA THR A 91 -5.23 3.40 8.52
C THR A 91 -4.07 2.60 7.94
N VAL A 92 -4.16 2.18 6.68
CA VAL A 92 -3.05 1.51 5.99
C VAL A 92 -1.95 2.50 5.67
N LEU A 93 -2.29 3.68 5.12
CA LEU A 93 -1.30 4.70 4.80
C LEU A 93 -0.57 5.21 6.06
N LEU A 94 -1.31 5.42 7.17
CA LEU A 94 -0.75 5.82 8.46
C LEU A 94 0.16 4.76 9.07
N ASP A 95 -0.22 3.49 9.03
CA ASP A 95 0.66 2.41 9.51
C ASP A 95 2.00 2.42 8.77
N HIS A 96 1.95 2.58 7.44
CA HIS A 96 3.17 2.60 6.64
C HIS A 96 3.99 3.87 6.85
N LEU A 97 3.35 5.04 7.00
CA LEU A 97 4.05 6.28 7.32
C LEU A 97 4.75 6.19 8.68
N ASN A 98 4.03 5.75 9.71
CA ASN A 98 4.49 5.82 11.10
C ASN A 98 5.48 4.70 11.47
N ASN A 99 5.38 3.54 10.82
CA ASN A 99 6.16 2.35 11.19
C ASN A 99 7.23 1.97 10.15
N THR A 100 7.51 2.82 9.17
CA THR A 100 8.65 2.61 8.25
C THR A 100 9.93 3.17 8.87
N PRO A 101 10.98 2.35 9.06
CA PRO A 101 12.29 2.85 9.45
C PRO A 101 12.86 3.75 8.36
N HIS A 102 13.22 4.99 8.69
CA HIS A 102 13.80 5.92 7.73
C HIS A 102 15.19 5.46 7.28
N THR A 103 15.48 5.55 5.99
CA THR A 103 16.81 5.26 5.42
C THR A 103 17.18 6.29 4.36
N ASP A 104 18.47 6.57 4.22
CA ASP A 104 19.01 7.51 3.22
C ASP A 104 19.03 6.93 1.79
N SER A 105 18.33 5.83 1.54
CA SER A 105 18.31 5.16 0.24
C SER A 105 17.52 5.99 -0.78
N GLU A 106 18.06 6.15 -1.98
CA GLU A 106 17.30 6.71 -3.12
C GLU A 106 16.06 5.87 -3.47
N LEU A 107 16.06 4.59 -3.08
CA LEU A 107 14.96 3.65 -3.26
C LEU A 107 13.95 3.70 -2.10
N PHE A 108 14.12 4.58 -1.12
CA PHE A 108 13.31 4.61 0.10
C PHE A 108 11.81 4.73 -0.20
N ASN A 109 11.42 5.73 -0.98
CA ASN A 109 10.00 5.94 -1.28
C ASN A 109 9.42 4.75 -2.06
N GLU A 110 10.10 4.31 -3.13
CA GLU A 110 9.58 3.28 -4.04
C GLU A 110 9.59 1.86 -3.45
N TYR A 111 10.65 1.51 -2.70
CA TYR A 111 10.92 0.13 -2.29
C TYR A 111 11.12 -0.08 -0.80
N VAL A 112 10.93 0.94 0.04
CA VAL A 112 10.82 0.77 1.50
C VAL A 112 9.44 1.22 1.97
N MET A 113 9.06 2.47 1.70
CA MET A 113 7.82 3.06 2.20
C MET A 113 6.57 2.61 1.44
N ASN A 114 6.66 2.40 0.12
CA ASN A 114 5.50 2.03 -0.70
C ASN A 114 4.81 0.76 -0.14
N PRO A 115 3.52 0.82 0.24
CA PRO A 115 2.80 -0.35 0.73
C PRO A 115 2.71 -1.47 -0.30
N ARG A 116 2.68 -1.12 -1.59
CA ARG A 116 2.45 -2.05 -2.69
C ARG A 116 3.70 -2.85 -3.04
N VAL A 117 3.56 -4.16 -3.03
CA VAL A 117 4.57 -5.13 -3.47
C VAL A 117 4.20 -5.74 -4.81
N ALA A 118 2.94 -6.16 -5.01
CA ALA A 118 2.48 -6.80 -6.23
C ALA A 118 0.97 -6.58 -6.50
N ASN A 119 0.14 -7.62 -6.39
CA ASN A 119 -1.30 -7.61 -6.70
C ASN A 119 -2.17 -7.93 -5.49
N GLU A 120 -1.60 -7.82 -4.28
CA GLU A 120 -2.26 -8.02 -3.00
C GLU A 120 -3.27 -6.92 -2.67
N PHE A 121 -4.15 -7.23 -1.74
CA PHE A 121 -4.92 -6.23 -1.01
C PHE A 121 -4.01 -5.58 0.03
N LEU A 122 -3.91 -4.25 0.02
CA LEU A 122 -3.02 -3.53 0.93
C LEU A 122 -3.54 -3.63 2.37
N THR A 123 -2.61 -3.82 3.31
CA THR A 123 -2.90 -4.02 4.74
C THR A 123 -1.90 -3.28 5.62
N PRO A 124 -2.26 -2.90 6.85
CA PRO A 124 -1.35 -2.27 7.80
C PRO A 124 -0.47 -3.35 8.45
N TYR A 125 0.69 -3.64 7.85
CA TYR A 125 1.57 -4.72 8.29
C TYR A 125 2.83 -4.23 9.00
N LYS A 126 3.19 -2.94 8.90
CA LYS A 126 4.49 -2.47 9.36
C LYS A 126 4.56 -2.39 10.89
N GLY A 127 3.54 -1.84 11.54
CA GLY A 127 3.45 -1.85 13.00
C GLY A 127 3.45 -3.26 13.56
N PHE A 128 2.70 -4.17 12.91
CA PHE A 128 2.70 -5.59 13.28
C PHE A 128 4.11 -6.21 13.22
N PHE A 129 4.86 -5.97 12.14
CA PHE A 129 6.22 -6.51 12.02
C PHE A 129 7.22 -5.83 12.95
N ALA A 130 7.09 -4.53 13.21
CA ALA A 130 7.90 -3.84 14.21
C ALA A 130 7.74 -4.45 15.62
N GLU A 131 6.53 -4.92 15.96
CA GLU A 131 6.25 -5.57 17.24
C GLU A 131 6.67 -7.05 17.29
N ASN A 132 6.57 -7.77 16.17
CA ASN A 132 6.67 -9.24 16.15
C ASN A 132 8.00 -9.78 15.61
N ILE A 133 8.79 -8.97 14.90
CA ILE A 133 10.13 -9.38 14.48
C ILE A 133 11.08 -9.25 15.67
N ASP A 134 11.71 -10.36 16.02
CA ASP A 134 12.67 -10.40 17.12
C ASP A 134 13.88 -9.49 16.85
N LYS A 135 14.41 -8.85 17.91
CA LYS A 135 15.52 -7.90 17.82
C LYS A 135 16.82 -8.54 17.34
N ASP A 136 17.08 -9.80 17.67
CA ASP A 136 18.24 -10.55 17.17
C ASP A 136 18.11 -10.78 15.67
N LEU A 137 16.92 -11.17 15.19
CA LEU A 137 16.66 -11.30 13.76
C LEU A 137 16.82 -9.96 13.04
N ALA A 138 16.22 -8.89 13.56
CA ALA A 138 16.35 -7.54 12.98
C ALA A 138 17.82 -7.10 12.89
N SER A 139 18.60 -7.34 13.94
CA SER A 139 20.03 -7.01 13.98
C SER A 139 20.84 -7.83 12.98
N LYS A 140 20.55 -9.13 12.84
CA LYS A 140 21.20 -9.98 11.82
C LYS A 140 20.88 -9.51 10.42
N VAL A 141 19.62 -9.20 10.14
CA VAL A 141 19.14 -8.75 8.84
C VAL A 141 19.71 -7.38 8.46
N ALA A 142 19.88 -6.47 9.44
CA ALA A 142 20.52 -5.17 9.21
C ALA A 142 22.01 -5.31 8.82
N ASN A 143 22.71 -6.31 9.36
CA ASN A 143 24.11 -6.58 9.00
C ASN A 143 24.25 -7.40 7.70
N ASP A 144 23.35 -8.36 7.49
CA ASP A 144 23.33 -9.24 6.32
C ASP A 144 21.86 -9.57 5.94
N PRO A 145 21.31 -8.91 4.91
CA PRO A 145 19.95 -9.16 4.43
C PRO A 145 19.69 -10.62 4.02
N SER A 146 20.72 -11.42 3.74
CA SER A 146 20.56 -12.84 3.41
C SER A 146 20.02 -13.65 4.59
N ALA A 147 20.23 -13.18 5.84
CA ALA A 147 19.64 -13.78 7.03
C ALA A 147 18.10 -13.82 6.98
N LEU A 148 17.46 -12.84 6.32
CA LEU A 148 16.00 -12.86 6.13
C LEU A 148 15.59 -13.95 5.14
N VAL A 149 16.40 -14.21 4.11
CA VAL A 149 16.14 -15.28 3.13
C VAL A 149 16.14 -16.63 3.83
N ASP A 150 17.13 -16.88 4.68
CA ASP A 150 17.26 -18.12 5.42
C ASP A 150 16.14 -18.26 6.45
N TRP A 151 15.82 -17.18 7.18
CA TRP A 151 14.70 -17.20 8.11
C TRP A 151 13.38 -17.55 7.41
N VAL A 152 13.07 -16.94 6.27
CA VAL A 152 11.84 -17.24 5.52
C VAL A 152 11.84 -18.68 5.01
N LYS A 153 12.95 -19.21 4.50
CA LYS A 153 13.05 -20.62 4.07
C LYS A 153 12.82 -21.60 5.22
N SER A 154 13.33 -21.30 6.41
CA SER A 154 13.19 -22.16 7.58
C SER A 154 11.82 -22.08 8.24
N ASN A 155 11.12 -20.94 8.13
CA ASN A 155 9.88 -20.69 8.87
C ASN A 155 8.62 -20.74 8.01
N ILE A 156 8.71 -20.62 6.68
CA ILE A 156 7.53 -20.59 5.80
C ILE A 156 7.52 -21.81 4.88
N THR A 157 6.53 -22.67 5.08
CA THR A 157 6.29 -23.81 4.20
C THR A 157 5.54 -23.37 2.95
N ILE A 158 6.07 -23.71 1.77
CA ILE A 158 5.40 -23.42 0.50
C ILE A 158 4.38 -24.53 0.19
N ASN A 159 3.10 -24.16 0.03
CA ASN A 159 2.06 -25.09 -0.38
C ASN A 159 1.10 -24.43 -1.38
N ASP A 160 1.44 -24.52 -2.67
CA ASP A 160 0.65 -23.95 -3.76
C ASP A 160 -0.75 -24.60 -3.89
N ALA A 161 -0.94 -25.83 -3.42
CA ALA A 161 -2.21 -26.56 -3.54
C ALA A 161 -3.31 -26.01 -2.60
N LEU A 162 -2.92 -25.33 -1.50
CA LEU A 162 -3.88 -24.71 -0.58
C LEU A 162 -4.42 -23.36 -1.08
N ASN A 163 -3.82 -22.78 -2.12
CA ASN A 163 -4.25 -21.52 -2.72
C ASN A 163 -4.39 -21.65 -4.24
N VAL A 164 -5.34 -22.49 -4.68
CA VAL A 164 -5.57 -22.78 -6.10
C VAL A 164 -5.90 -21.52 -6.90
N GLN A 165 -6.62 -20.56 -6.29
CA GLN A 165 -6.98 -19.29 -6.92
C GLN A 165 -5.82 -18.30 -7.00
N ARG A 166 -4.71 -18.55 -6.29
CA ARG A 166 -3.52 -17.69 -6.23
C ARG A 166 -3.84 -16.26 -5.77
N ILE A 167 -4.84 -16.11 -4.92
CA ILE A 167 -5.16 -14.82 -4.28
C ILE A 167 -4.08 -14.55 -3.25
N PRO A 168 -3.35 -13.42 -3.32
CA PRO A 168 -2.29 -13.13 -2.36
C PRO A 168 -2.79 -13.17 -0.91
N ILE A 169 -2.10 -13.94 -0.08
CA ILE A 169 -2.32 -13.99 1.37
C ILE A 169 -1.67 -12.76 1.99
N MET A 170 -2.39 -12.10 2.91
CA MET A 170 -1.89 -10.93 3.62
C MET A 170 -0.57 -11.27 4.36
N PRO A 171 0.42 -10.37 4.42
CA PRO A 171 1.71 -10.65 5.06
C PRO A 171 1.59 -11.12 6.52
N THR A 172 0.69 -10.50 7.30
CA THR A 172 0.42 -10.90 8.68
C THR A 172 -0.25 -12.27 8.77
N GLY A 173 -1.02 -12.67 7.76
CA GLY A 173 -1.59 -14.01 7.62
C GLY A 173 -0.51 -15.05 7.39
N VAL A 174 0.43 -14.80 6.45
CA VAL A 174 1.59 -15.69 6.20
C VAL A 174 2.46 -15.83 7.45
N TRP A 175 2.67 -14.73 8.19
CA TRP A 175 3.36 -14.77 9.47
C TRP A 175 2.69 -15.74 10.45
N LYS A 176 1.37 -15.63 10.63
CA LYS A 176 0.63 -16.44 11.61
C LYS A 176 0.51 -17.90 11.17
N SER A 177 0.23 -18.16 9.90
CA SER A 177 0.01 -19.51 9.39
C SER A 177 1.29 -20.31 9.17
N ARG A 178 2.41 -19.62 8.92
CA ARG A 178 3.69 -20.22 8.49
C ARG A 178 3.59 -21.08 7.22
N VAL A 179 2.51 -20.92 6.46
CA VAL A 179 2.24 -21.64 5.21
C VAL A 179 1.67 -20.68 4.17
N ALA A 180 2.21 -20.69 2.95
CA ALA A 180 1.76 -19.84 1.85
C ALA A 180 2.07 -20.45 0.48
N ASP A 181 1.41 -19.98 -0.58
CA ASP A 181 1.90 -20.23 -1.95
C ASP A 181 3.17 -19.41 -2.25
N LYS A 182 3.82 -19.70 -3.37
CA LYS A 182 5.07 -19.02 -3.78
C LYS A 182 4.93 -17.50 -3.89
N ASN A 183 3.84 -16.99 -4.48
CA ASN A 183 3.66 -15.56 -4.70
C ASN A 183 3.40 -14.84 -3.37
N SER A 184 2.53 -15.40 -2.53
CA SER A 184 2.27 -14.86 -1.18
C SER A 184 3.51 -14.88 -0.30
N ARG A 185 4.34 -15.93 -0.37
CA ARG A 185 5.65 -15.97 0.31
C ARG A 185 6.59 -14.87 -0.19
N ASN A 186 6.61 -14.59 -1.49
CA ASN A 186 7.44 -13.51 -2.05
C ASN A 186 6.97 -12.13 -1.57
N ILE A 187 5.65 -11.91 -1.57
CA ILE A 187 5.05 -10.66 -1.06
C ILE A 187 5.40 -10.48 0.41
N PHE A 188 5.21 -11.53 1.21
CA PHE A 188 5.56 -11.57 2.62
C PHE A 188 7.02 -11.23 2.89
N PHE A 189 7.97 -11.83 2.14
CA PHE A 189 9.40 -11.51 2.28
C PHE A 189 9.65 -10.02 2.04
N VAL A 190 9.11 -9.44 0.96
CA VAL A 190 9.32 -8.02 0.65
C VAL A 190 8.69 -7.15 1.74
N SER A 191 7.49 -7.48 2.21
CA SER A 191 6.86 -6.76 3.33
C SER A 191 7.71 -6.78 4.60
N MET A 192 8.33 -7.92 4.95
CA MET A 192 9.25 -8.01 6.07
C MET A 192 10.52 -7.17 5.84
N ALA A 193 11.16 -7.30 4.68
CA ALA A 193 12.37 -6.55 4.33
C ALA A 193 12.13 -5.04 4.43
N ARG A 194 11.03 -4.56 3.85
CA ARG A 194 10.59 -3.16 3.91
C ARG A 194 10.23 -2.67 5.30
N SER A 195 9.81 -3.57 6.19
CA SER A 195 9.55 -3.24 7.61
C SER A 195 10.83 -3.15 8.42
N LEU A 196 11.94 -3.72 7.92
CA LEU A 196 13.29 -3.63 8.47
C LEU A 196 14.14 -2.55 7.79
N GLY A 197 13.55 -1.71 6.95
CA GLY A 197 14.24 -0.62 6.26
C GLY A 197 15.02 -1.04 5.00
N ILE A 198 14.95 -2.31 4.60
CA ILE A 198 15.69 -2.82 3.43
C ILE A 198 14.86 -2.57 2.16
N PRO A 199 15.38 -1.83 1.17
CA PRO A 199 14.72 -1.69 -0.12
C PRO A 199 14.56 -3.07 -0.77
N ALA A 200 13.33 -3.45 -1.10
CA ALA A 200 13.05 -4.74 -1.70
C ALA A 200 11.87 -4.68 -2.67
N ARG A 201 11.86 -5.57 -3.67
CA ARG A 201 10.77 -5.69 -4.66
C ARG A 201 10.65 -7.12 -5.20
N ILE A 202 9.53 -7.38 -5.87
CA ILE A 202 9.41 -8.51 -6.80
C ILE A 202 9.69 -7.97 -8.19
N GLU A 203 10.71 -8.48 -8.86
CA GLU A 203 11.07 -8.06 -10.21
C GLU A 203 9.90 -8.33 -11.18
N PRO A 204 9.44 -7.33 -11.95
CA PRO A 204 8.21 -7.45 -12.74
C PRO A 204 8.16 -8.61 -13.73
N VAL A 205 9.29 -8.99 -14.33
CA VAL A 205 9.36 -9.96 -15.43
C VAL A 205 9.56 -11.39 -14.93
N ALA A 206 10.70 -11.67 -14.31
CA ALA A 206 11.09 -12.97 -13.77
C ALA A 206 10.40 -13.31 -12.45
N ARG A 207 9.70 -12.35 -11.82
CA ARG A 207 8.98 -12.52 -10.54
C ARG A 207 9.88 -13.00 -9.40
N LYS A 208 11.18 -12.73 -9.51
CA LYS A 208 12.19 -13.01 -8.49
C LYS A 208 12.21 -11.89 -7.47
N ILE A 209 12.47 -12.25 -6.22
CA ILE A 209 12.66 -11.27 -5.17
C ILE A 209 14.03 -10.61 -5.35
N GLN A 210 14.09 -9.29 -5.17
CA GLN A 210 15.30 -8.49 -5.15
C GLN A 210 15.31 -7.65 -3.87
N TYR A 211 16.46 -7.53 -3.24
CA TYR A 211 16.75 -6.59 -2.15
C TYR A 211 18.08 -5.90 -2.46
N PHE A 212 18.26 -4.70 -1.94
CA PHE A 212 19.37 -3.79 -2.29
C PHE A 212 20.17 -3.39 -1.04
#